data_AF-A0AAD6WQD6-F1
#
_entry.id   AF-A0AAD6WQD6-F1
#
_cell.length_a   1.000
_cell.length_b   1.000
_cell.length_c   1.000
_cell.angle_alpha   90.00
_cell.angle_beta   90.00
_cell.angle_gamma   90.00
#
_symmetry.space_group_name_H-M   'P 1'
#
loop_
_entity.id
_entity.type
_entity.pdbx_description
1 polymer ?
#
loop_
_entity_poly.entity_id
_entity_poly.type
_entity_poly.pdbx_seq_one_letter_code
_entity_poly.pdbx_strand_id
1 'polypeptide(L)'
;MPRIPYVYPAAGESEVGDRIRARRGEQGLLPIDGMLLNAPEVARGYNELVEIADMLRELLASLPRKSPPSPIPSTTINAAASRRDVFPPLLAAALDFCDASSIHVKVPQSVFDSLKEHLSAKEMVEVTAIVGVFHLISRFCVALDVAEVGEEDVPTIEV
;
A
#
# COMPACT_ATOMS: atom_id res chain seq x y z
N MET A 1 -10.53 -20.78 -3.78
CA MET A 1 -11.50 -20.96 -2.65
C MET A 1 -10.73 -20.69 -1.38
N PRO A 2 -11.16 -19.75 -0.52
CA PRO A 2 -10.33 -19.29 0.60
C PRO A 2 -9.97 -20.44 1.52
N ARG A 3 -8.72 -20.43 2.02
CA ARG A 3 -8.20 -21.52 2.87
C ARG A 3 -8.86 -21.55 4.25
N ILE A 4 -9.45 -20.43 4.66
CA ILE A 4 -10.22 -20.27 5.91
C ILE A 4 -11.57 -19.62 5.54
N PRO A 5 -12.70 -20.06 6.11
CA PRO A 5 -14.00 -19.42 5.88
C PRO A 5 -14.01 -17.95 6.30
N TYR A 6 -14.69 -17.10 5.53
CA TYR A 6 -14.90 -15.70 5.91
C TYR A 6 -15.94 -15.57 7.03
N VAL A 7 -15.76 -14.56 7.88
CA VAL A 7 -16.68 -14.20 8.97
C VAL A 7 -17.25 -12.80 8.70
N TYR A 8 -18.57 -12.71 8.51
CA TYR A 8 -19.28 -11.46 8.28
C TYR A 8 -20.34 -11.25 9.37
N PRO A 9 -19.96 -10.79 10.57
CA PRO A 9 -20.88 -10.59 11.69
C PRO A 9 -21.90 -9.52 11.31
N ALA A 10 -23.16 -9.60 11.71
CA ALA A 10 -24.14 -8.56 11.40
C ALA A 10 -23.76 -7.20 12.05
N ALA A 11 -24.44 -6.13 11.64
CA ALA A 11 -24.25 -4.82 12.29
C ALA A 11 -24.61 -4.91 13.78
N GLY A 12 -23.73 -4.43 14.66
CA GLY A 12 -23.90 -4.50 16.12
C GLY A 12 -23.38 -5.78 16.78
N GLU A 13 -22.98 -6.79 16.01
CA GLU A 13 -22.45 -8.06 16.55
C GLU A 13 -20.93 -8.03 16.76
N SER A 14 -20.22 -7.09 16.15
CA SER A 14 -18.77 -6.96 16.25
C SER A 14 -18.36 -5.49 16.19
N GLU A 15 -17.80 -4.98 17.28
CA GLU A 15 -17.30 -3.60 17.37
C GLU A 15 -16.31 -3.29 16.24
N VAL A 16 -15.35 -4.19 15.99
CA VAL A 16 -14.36 -4.01 14.91
C VAL A 16 -15.00 -4.14 13.53
N GLY A 17 -15.96 -5.04 13.33
CA GLY A 17 -16.72 -5.15 12.09
C GLY A 17 -17.49 -3.86 11.77
N ASP A 18 -18.10 -3.24 12.78
CA ASP A 18 -18.83 -2.00 12.63
C ASP A 18 -17.91 -0.80 12.36
N ARG A 19 -16.73 -0.76 12.98
CA ARG A 19 -15.69 0.24 12.65
C ARG A 19 -15.24 0.13 11.19
N ILE A 20 -14.96 -1.08 10.72
CA ILE A 20 -14.54 -1.30 9.32
C ILE A 20 -15.66 -0.86 8.36
N ARG A 21 -16.93 -1.18 8.67
CA ARG A 21 -18.08 -0.70 7.87
C ARG A 21 -18.16 0.81 7.85
N ALA A 22 -18.02 1.46 9.00
CA ALA A 22 -18.08 2.93 9.10
C ALA A 22 -17.01 3.59 8.22
N ARG A 23 -15.79 3.05 8.21
CA ARG A 23 -14.70 3.53 7.35
C ARG A 23 -14.97 3.30 5.86
N ARG A 24 -15.54 2.14 5.49
CA ARG A 24 -15.77 1.75 4.08
C ARG A 24 -17.06 2.30 3.47
N GLY A 25 -18.00 2.77 4.28
CA GLY A 25 -19.28 3.30 3.82
C GLY A 25 -20.08 2.28 3.01
N GLU A 26 -20.56 2.69 1.83
CA GLU A 26 -21.42 1.87 0.96
C GLU A 26 -20.77 0.57 0.48
N GLN A 27 -19.44 0.49 0.49
CA GLN A 27 -18.71 -0.72 0.07
C GLN A 27 -18.94 -1.91 1.03
N GLY A 28 -19.32 -1.65 2.29
CA GLY A 28 -19.48 -2.69 3.29
C GLY A 28 -18.18 -3.45 3.59
N LEU A 29 -18.30 -4.68 4.10
CA LEU A 29 -17.16 -5.55 4.38
C LEU A 29 -16.68 -6.24 3.10
N LEU A 30 -15.38 -6.13 2.81
CA LEU A 30 -14.70 -6.81 1.72
C LEU A 30 -14.20 -8.20 2.15
N PRO A 31 -13.78 -9.06 1.19
CA PRO A 31 -13.22 -10.38 1.50
C PRO A 31 -12.05 -10.36 2.50
N ILE A 32 -11.16 -9.35 2.42
CA ILE A 32 -10.07 -9.21 3.39
C ILE A 32 -10.58 -8.92 4.80
N ASP A 33 -11.66 -8.13 4.94
CA ASP A 33 -12.23 -7.84 6.24
C ASP A 33 -12.90 -9.09 6.80
N GLY A 34 -13.64 -9.83 5.96
CA GLY A 34 -14.23 -11.11 6.34
C GLY A 34 -13.19 -12.14 6.78
N MET A 35 -12.02 -12.15 6.15
CA MET A 35 -10.91 -12.98 6.57
C MET A 35 -10.33 -12.52 7.92
N LEU A 36 -10.03 -11.23 8.07
CA LEU A 36 -9.46 -10.65 9.30
C LEU A 36 -10.39 -10.80 10.50
N LEU A 37 -11.71 -10.76 10.31
CA LEU A 37 -12.70 -10.89 11.38
C LEU A 37 -12.73 -12.28 12.04
N ASN A 38 -12.05 -13.28 11.47
CA ASN A 38 -11.71 -14.52 12.19
C ASN A 38 -10.83 -14.27 13.43
N ALA A 39 -10.08 -13.16 13.45
CA ALA A 39 -9.17 -12.76 14.52
C ALA A 39 -9.40 -11.27 14.88
N PRO A 40 -10.38 -10.93 15.73
CA PRO A 40 -10.81 -9.55 15.99
C PRO A 40 -9.70 -8.58 16.40
N GLU A 41 -8.73 -9.03 17.21
CA GLU A 41 -7.61 -8.17 17.63
C GLU A 41 -6.62 -7.87 16.49
N VAL A 42 -6.43 -8.83 15.57
CA VAL A 42 -5.65 -8.61 14.34
C VAL A 42 -6.40 -7.66 13.41
N ALA A 43 -7.72 -7.85 13.26
CA ALA A 43 -8.57 -6.95 12.48
C ALA A 43 -8.53 -5.51 13.01
N ARG A 44 -8.53 -5.34 14.35
CA ARG A 44 -8.46 -4.03 15.00
C ARG A 44 -7.17 -3.30 14.67
N GLY A 45 -6.02 -3.93 14.93
CA GLY A 45 -4.71 -3.34 14.64
C GLY A 45 -4.51 -3.05 13.16
N TYR A 46 -5.00 -3.94 12.28
CA TYR A 46 -4.98 -3.71 10.84
C TYR A 46 -5.84 -2.50 10.43
N ASN A 47 -7.05 -2.39 11.00
CA ASN A 47 -7.94 -1.26 10.71
C ASN A 47 -7.30 0.08 11.08
N GLU A 48 -6.65 0.15 12.25
CA GLU A 48 -5.92 1.35 12.72
C GLU A 48 -4.76 1.72 11.79
N LEU A 49 -3.98 0.74 11.32
CA LEU A 49 -2.87 0.99 10.38
C LEU A 49 -3.34 1.55 9.03
N VAL A 50 -4.44 1.04 8.50
CA VAL A 50 -5.01 1.53 7.23
C VAL A 50 -5.59 2.93 7.41
N GLU A 51 -6.23 3.24 8.53
CA GLU A 51 -6.70 4.61 8.83
C GLU A 51 -5.54 5.62 8.88
N ILE A 52 -4.40 5.22 9.45
CA ILE A 52 -3.18 6.03 9.44
C ILE A 52 -2.70 6.27 8.00
N ALA A 53 -2.71 5.24 7.15
CA ALA A 53 -2.29 5.37 5.76
C ALA A 53 -3.23 6.28 4.95
N ASP A 54 -4.54 6.18 5.17
CA ASP A 54 -5.55 7.05 4.54
C ASP A 54 -5.38 8.51 4.98
N MET A 55 -5.16 8.74 6.29
CA MET A 55 -4.87 10.07 6.82
C MET A 55 -3.59 10.67 6.21
N LEU A 56 -2.53 9.87 6.05
CA LEU A 56 -1.29 10.32 5.43
C LEU A 56 -1.47 10.66 3.95
N ARG A 57 -2.28 9.89 3.23
CA ARG A 57 -2.64 10.19 1.83
C ARG A 57 -3.36 11.54 1.74
N GLU A 58 -4.32 11.80 2.63
CA GLU A 58 -5.07 13.06 2.68
C GLU A 58 -4.15 14.25 2.99
N LEU A 59 -3.27 14.10 3.99
CA LEU A 59 -2.28 15.10 4.37
C LEU A 59 -1.33 15.41 3.20
N LEU A 60 -0.78 14.39 2.55
CA LEU A 60 0.08 14.55 1.37
C LEU A 60 -0.65 15.22 0.20
N ALA A 61 -1.94 14.93 0.01
CA ALA A 61 -2.75 15.60 -1.00
C ALA A 61 -2.96 17.09 -0.70
N SER A 62 -2.97 17.47 0.58
CA SER A 62 -3.14 18.86 1.04
C SER A 62 -1.86 19.71 1.03
N LEU A 63 -0.67 19.09 0.96
CA LEU A 63 0.59 19.84 0.95
C LEU A 63 0.76 20.62 -0.37
N PRO A 64 1.27 21.87 -0.31
CA PRO A 64 1.58 22.63 -1.52
C PRO A 64 2.67 21.89 -2.30
N ARG A 65 2.31 21.27 -3.41
CA ARG A 65 3.30 20.65 -4.32
C ARG A 65 4.26 21.76 -4.76
N LYS A 66 5.56 21.61 -4.51
CA LYS A 66 6.59 22.45 -5.14
C LYS A 66 6.44 22.24 -6.65
N SER A 67 5.85 23.22 -7.33
CA SER A 67 5.40 23.29 -8.73
C SER A 67 5.04 21.96 -9.43
N PRO A 68 3.87 21.84 -10.09
CA PRO A 68 3.59 20.65 -10.89
C PRO A 68 4.76 20.40 -11.87
N PRO A 69 5.22 19.15 -12.02
CA PRO A 69 6.16 18.84 -13.10
C PRO A 69 5.54 19.36 -14.40
N SER A 70 6.36 19.98 -15.26
CA SER A 70 5.93 20.39 -16.59
C SER A 70 5.19 19.24 -17.26
N PRO A 71 4.13 19.50 -18.05
CA PRO A 71 3.41 18.45 -18.77
C PRO A 71 4.42 17.56 -19.48
N ILE A 72 4.42 16.26 -19.18
CA ILE A 72 5.28 15.32 -19.89
C ILE A 72 4.82 15.38 -21.34
N PRO A 73 5.64 15.86 -22.30
CA PRO A 73 5.22 15.93 -23.68
C PRO A 73 4.93 14.51 -24.17
N SER A 74 3.75 14.31 -24.76
CA SER A 74 3.24 13.01 -25.24
C SER A 74 4.14 12.34 -26.32
N THR A 75 5.24 12.97 -26.69
CA THR A 75 6.18 12.56 -27.73
C THR A 75 7.49 11.95 -27.21
N THR A 76 7.70 11.83 -25.89
CA THR A 76 8.99 11.35 -25.34
C THR A 76 8.89 10.00 -24.60
N ILE A 77 8.07 9.07 -25.10
CA ILE A 77 8.30 7.64 -24.80
C ILE A 77 9.29 7.13 -25.86
N ASN A 78 10.53 7.61 -25.80
CA ASN A 78 11.63 6.91 -26.43
C ASN A 78 12.05 5.79 -25.49
N ALA A 79 12.22 4.57 -26.01
CA ALA A 79 12.56 3.34 -25.29
C ALA A 79 13.91 3.38 -24.51
N ALA A 80 14.56 4.54 -24.41
CA ALA A 80 15.86 4.75 -23.77
C ALA A 80 15.81 5.62 -22.50
N ALA A 81 14.70 6.29 -22.18
CA ALA A 81 14.55 6.96 -20.89
C ALA A 81 14.28 5.90 -19.82
N SER A 82 15.11 5.82 -18.78
CA SER A 82 14.80 4.93 -17.67
C SER A 82 13.47 5.42 -17.06
N ARG A 83 12.61 4.52 -16.55
CA ARG A 83 11.33 4.89 -15.88
C ARG A 83 11.50 6.09 -14.93
N ARG A 84 12.69 6.27 -14.37
CA ARG A 84 13.09 7.29 -13.39
C ARG A 84 13.19 8.72 -13.97
N ASP A 85 13.47 8.88 -15.26
CA ASP A 85 13.66 10.21 -15.88
C ASP A 85 12.33 10.95 -16.14
N VAL A 86 11.21 10.25 -15.93
CA VAL A 86 9.86 10.74 -16.21
C VAL A 86 9.18 11.26 -14.92
N PHE A 87 9.70 10.93 -13.74
CA PHE A 87 9.09 11.26 -12.46
C PHE A 87 9.78 12.44 -11.76
N PRO A 88 9.03 13.25 -10.97
CA PRO A 88 9.64 14.19 -10.03
C PRO A 88 10.62 13.48 -9.08
N PRO A 89 11.71 14.14 -8.63
CA PRO A 89 12.76 13.50 -7.81
C PRO A 89 12.23 12.75 -6.58
N LEU A 90 11.32 13.36 -5.82
CA LEU A 90 10.69 12.71 -4.65
C LEU A 90 9.93 11.43 -5.04
N LEU A 91 9.20 11.45 -6.16
CA LEU A 91 8.43 10.28 -6.60
C LEU A 91 9.37 9.17 -7.10
N ALA A 92 10.43 9.53 -7.82
CA ALA A 92 11.44 8.57 -8.25
C ALA A 92 12.12 7.89 -7.03
N ALA A 93 12.55 8.67 -6.05
CA ALA A 93 13.18 8.15 -4.83
C ALA A 93 12.21 7.28 -4.00
N ALA A 94 10.93 7.65 -3.93
CA ALA A 94 9.91 6.84 -3.27
C ALA A 94 9.68 5.50 -3.98
N LEU A 95 9.67 5.50 -5.32
CA LEU A 95 9.57 4.27 -6.12
C LEU A 95 10.78 3.36 -5.92
N ASP A 96 11.99 3.90 -6.00
CA ASP A 96 13.22 3.13 -5.77
C ASP A 96 13.26 2.54 -4.34
N PHE A 97 12.78 3.28 -3.34
CA PHE A 97 12.62 2.80 -1.97
C PHE A 97 11.61 1.65 -1.87
N CYS A 98 10.43 1.79 -2.48
CA CYS A 98 9.40 0.75 -2.52
C CYS A 98 9.90 -0.52 -3.21
N ASP A 99 10.57 -0.40 -4.36
CA ASP A 99 11.13 -1.52 -5.11
C ASP A 99 12.21 -2.24 -4.29
N ALA A 100 13.17 -1.50 -3.75
CA ALA A 100 14.25 -2.06 -2.93
C ALA A 100 13.71 -2.77 -1.68
N SER A 101 12.73 -2.17 -1.00
CA SER A 101 12.09 -2.73 0.18
C SER A 101 11.33 -4.03 -0.15
N SER A 102 10.74 -4.13 -1.34
CA SER A 102 9.95 -5.29 -1.78
C SER A 102 10.81 -6.48 -2.19
N ILE A 103 12.01 -6.25 -2.73
CA ILE A 103 12.87 -7.30 -3.29
C ILE A 103 13.92 -7.78 -2.28
N HIS A 104 14.59 -6.87 -1.57
CA HIS A 104 15.84 -7.21 -0.87
C HIS A 104 15.71 -7.32 0.65
N VAL A 105 14.54 -7.02 1.23
CA VAL A 105 14.28 -6.85 2.69
C VAL A 105 15.14 -5.72 3.31
N LYS A 106 16.44 -5.72 3.08
CA LYS A 106 17.38 -4.64 3.41
C LYS A 106 17.43 -3.62 2.28
N VAL A 107 16.90 -2.43 2.54
CA VAL A 107 17.03 -1.28 1.63
C VAL A 107 18.50 -0.84 1.59
N PRO A 108 19.12 -0.69 0.41
CA PRO A 108 20.46 -0.13 0.29
C PRO A 108 20.54 1.28 0.88
N GLN A 109 21.64 1.60 1.58
CA GLN A 109 21.77 2.89 2.27
C GLN A 109 21.62 4.08 1.31
N SER A 110 22.15 3.98 0.09
CA SER A 110 22.01 5.03 -0.93
C SER A 110 20.55 5.30 -1.33
N VAL A 111 19.71 4.26 -1.36
CA VAL A 111 18.27 4.40 -1.66
C VAL A 111 17.54 5.05 -0.48
N PHE A 112 17.88 4.64 0.75
CA PHE A 112 17.33 5.26 1.95
C PHE A 112 17.70 6.75 2.03
N ASP A 113 18.97 7.09 1.83
CA ASP A 113 19.48 8.45 1.89
C ASP A 113 18.82 9.33 0.82
N SER A 114 18.67 8.82 -0.41
CA SER A 114 18.01 9.54 -1.50
C SER A 114 16.56 9.92 -1.18
N LEU A 115 15.79 9.05 -0.55
CA LEU A 115 14.43 9.41 -0.11
C LEU A 115 14.46 10.34 1.11
N LYS A 116 15.39 10.12 2.04
CA LYS A 116 15.54 10.90 3.27
C LYS A 116 15.89 12.37 3.01
N GLU A 117 16.55 12.68 1.89
CA GLU A 117 16.81 14.07 1.44
C GLU A 117 15.53 14.89 1.25
N HIS A 118 14.40 14.23 0.99
CA HIS A 118 13.12 14.89 0.73
C HIS A 118 12.15 14.87 1.91
N LEU A 119 12.44 14.08 2.95
CA LEU A 119 11.51 13.79 4.04
C LEU A 119 12.11 14.13 5.40
N SER A 120 11.29 14.54 6.36
CA SER A 120 11.63 14.58 7.78
C SER A 120 11.85 13.17 8.35
N ALA A 121 12.33 13.07 9.60
CA ALA A 121 12.46 11.77 10.26
C ALA A 121 11.09 11.10 10.48
N LYS A 122 10.07 11.89 10.82
CA LYS A 122 8.69 11.44 10.98
C LYS A 122 8.13 10.87 9.67
N GLU A 123 8.22 11.64 8.59
CA GLU A 123 7.70 11.20 7.28
C GLU A 123 8.42 9.95 6.76
N MET A 124 9.72 9.78 7.06
CA MET A 124 10.46 8.57 6.70
C MET A 124 9.92 7.33 7.43
N VAL A 125 9.61 7.45 8.73
CA VAL A 125 8.98 6.37 9.50
C VAL A 125 7.60 6.05 8.94
N GLU A 126 6.81 7.09 8.63
CA GLU A 126 5.45 6.94 8.09
C GLU A 126 5.43 6.25 6.73
N VAL A 127 6.29 6.65 5.78
CA VAL A 127 6.41 5.99 4.48
C VAL A 127 6.87 4.54 4.62
N THR A 128 7.85 4.28 5.49
CA THR A 128 8.34 2.91 5.73
C THR A 128 7.23 2.02 6.31
N ALA A 129 6.42 2.55 7.24
CA ALA A 129 5.28 1.84 7.80
C ALA A 129 4.22 1.54 6.75
N ILE A 130 3.90 2.50 5.87
CA ILE A 130 2.95 2.29 4.76
C ILE A 130 3.43 1.15 3.85
N VAL A 131 4.69 1.18 3.41
CA VAL A 131 5.26 0.12 2.57
C VAL A 131 5.17 -1.24 3.27
N GLY A 132 5.49 -1.30 4.56
CA GLY A 132 5.36 -2.52 5.37
C GLY A 132 3.93 -3.04 5.48
N VAL A 133 2.93 -2.16 5.57
CA VAL A 133 1.51 -2.55 5.60
C VAL A 133 1.09 -3.20 4.27
N PHE A 134 1.50 -2.64 3.12
CA PHE A 134 1.22 -3.26 1.82
C PHE A 134 1.87 -4.65 1.67
N HIS A 135 3.08 -4.81 2.21
CA HIS A 135 3.77 -6.11 2.26
C HIS A 135 3.07 -7.13 3.14
N LEU A 136 2.49 -6.71 4.27
CA LEU A 136 1.65 -7.55 5.12
C LEU A 136 0.39 -8.00 4.37
N ILE A 137 -0.30 -7.07 3.71
CA ILE A 137 -1.55 -7.36 2.96
C ILE A 137 -1.30 -8.40 1.88
N SER A 138 -0.28 -8.20 1.05
CA SER A 138 0.04 -9.14 -0.04
C SER A 138 0.28 -10.55 0.50
N ARG A 139 1.11 -10.68 1.53
CA ARG A 139 1.42 -11.98 2.15
C ARG A 139 0.20 -12.61 2.81
N PHE A 140 -0.63 -11.81 3.48
CA PHE A 140 -1.86 -12.27 4.12
C PHE A 140 -2.87 -12.79 3.09
N CYS A 141 -3.15 -12.01 2.05
CA CYS A 141 -4.10 -12.37 1.00
C CYS A 141 -3.66 -13.63 0.25
N VAL A 142 -2.39 -13.70 -0.16
CA VAL A 142 -1.84 -14.87 -0.87
C VAL A 142 -1.84 -16.11 0.02
N ALA A 143 -1.39 -15.98 1.27
CA ALA A 143 -1.30 -17.13 2.18
C ALA A 143 -2.66 -17.75 2.52
N LEU A 144 -3.73 -16.95 2.54
CA LEU A 144 -5.08 -17.37 2.92
C LEU A 144 -6.04 -17.53 1.73
N ASP A 145 -5.56 -17.29 0.51
CA ASP A 145 -6.36 -17.25 -0.71
C ASP A 145 -7.58 -16.31 -0.59
N VAL A 146 -7.34 -15.09 -0.10
CA VAL A 146 -8.38 -14.07 0.01
C VAL A 146 -8.75 -13.62 -1.40
N ALA A 147 -10.04 -13.65 -1.75
CA ALA A 147 -10.56 -13.23 -3.05
C ALA A 147 -9.91 -13.93 -4.27
N GLU A 148 -9.46 -15.19 -4.11
CA GLU A 148 -8.84 -16.00 -5.18
C GLU A 148 -7.49 -15.47 -5.69
N VAL A 149 -6.90 -14.49 -5.00
CA VAL A 149 -5.61 -13.87 -5.35
C VAL A 149 -4.44 -14.86 -5.22
N GLY A 150 -4.63 -16.01 -4.55
CA GLY A 150 -3.61 -17.05 -4.45
C GLY A 150 -3.50 -17.97 -5.68
N GLU A 151 -4.48 -17.92 -6.58
CA GLU A 151 -4.60 -18.82 -7.74
C GLU A 151 -4.42 -18.11 -9.09
N GLU A 152 -4.23 -16.78 -9.09
CA GLU A 152 -3.94 -16.05 -10.33
C GLU A 152 -2.52 -16.37 -10.82
N ASP A 153 -2.42 -17.04 -11.98
CA ASP A 153 -1.16 -17.21 -12.71
C ASP A 153 -0.57 -15.83 -13.03
N VAL A 154 0.54 -15.49 -12.39
CA VAL A 154 1.28 -14.25 -12.70
C VAL A 154 1.70 -14.33 -14.16
N PRO A 155 1.29 -13.39 -15.03
CA PRO A 155 1.68 -13.39 -16.43
C PRO A 155 3.20 -13.45 -16.51
N THR A 156 3.73 -14.53 -17.07
CA THR A 156 5.17 -14.63 -17.30
C THR A 156 5.48 -13.64 -18.42
N ILE A 157 6.11 -12.53 -18.07
CA ILE A 157 6.68 -11.64 -19.09
C ILE A 157 7.89 -12.38 -19.63
N GLU A 158 7.78 -12.93 -20.85
CA GLU A 158 8.94 -13.40 -21.58
C GLU A 158 9.88 -12.20 -21.78
N VAL A 159 11.07 -12.29 -21.17
CA VAL A 159 12.13 -11.27 -21.22
C VAL A 159 13.08 -11.58 -22.36
#